data_AF-A0A7X8XB62-F1
#
_entry.id   AF-A0A7X8XB62-F1
#
_cell.length_a   1.000
_cell.length_b   1.000
_cell.length_c   1.000
_cell.angle_alpha   90.00
_cell.angle_beta   90.00
_cell.angle_gamma   90.00
#
_symmetry.space_group_name_H-M   'P 1'
#
loop_
_entity.id
_entity.type
_entity.pdbx_description
1 polymer ?
#
loop_
_entity_poly.entity_id
_entity_poly.type
_entity_poly.pdbx_seq_one_letter_code
_entity_poly.pdbx_strand_id
1 'polypeptide(L)'
;PDVLGYIFEKYINQKQMGAYYTKEDITEYIAKNCIIPFILDRVETALKGNPESFSNLFQPLASEPDRYIYDPVKHGVTLPLPPEIEEGVDTGKPNLLERRAVWNQPAPAEYALPTEIWREVVARHQRHAELCSRLTANPLPITTNDLITLNLDIRQFAQDCIENAATPDVLWGFWRAIEEITVLDPTCGSGAFLFAAVNILEPLYEACLDRMKAFMLEWSQASKVPHPKYYKDFAEVIARVEKHPNEKYFIFKSIIIHNLYGVDIMDEAVEICKLRLFLKLAAQIEPDYNQHNLGIEPLPDIDFNIRAGNTLVGFATEKQAEDVIQQDLLGYKTVWPEVKREAQEISELFNLFRRQQTEIGGAVSAADKKRLRDKLAPLEARLHNYLASTYGINDQNGIKKWIQSHNPFHWFIEFYEIMDKGGFNVIIGNPPYVELSDLKGQYSIRNFRLLATGNLYALCIERFSMFIRVAGRCGVIVPISFVSTPRMFPLMQFATNTFSPLYLSHFAVRPGKLFLGVDMNLTILLGQATLANHEQEIWSTRYNRWQEKSRCVLFETLTYAKTALCADLK
;
A
#
# COMPACT_ATOMS: atom_id res chain seq x y z
N PRO A 1 -19.17 -7.31 5.97
CA PRO A 1 -17.81 -6.83 6.36
C PRO A 1 -17.76 -5.32 6.55
N ASP A 2 -18.28 -4.55 5.59
CA ASP A 2 -18.07 -3.09 5.53
C ASP A 2 -18.82 -2.32 6.63
N VAL A 3 -20.01 -2.79 6.99
CA VAL A 3 -20.78 -2.23 8.12
C VAL A 3 -20.00 -2.35 9.45
N LEU A 4 -19.33 -3.48 9.69
CA LEU A 4 -18.55 -3.69 10.92
C LEU A 4 -17.36 -2.73 11.00
N GLY A 5 -16.60 -2.59 9.90
CA GLY A 5 -15.48 -1.65 9.83
C GLY A 5 -15.92 -0.20 10.02
N TYR A 6 -17.00 0.19 9.33
CA TYR A 6 -17.59 1.53 9.48
C TYR A 6 -18.02 1.83 10.92
N ILE A 7 -18.71 0.89 11.58
CA ILE A 7 -19.17 1.08 12.96
C ILE A 7 -17.97 1.20 13.91
N PHE A 8 -16.99 0.30 13.80
CA PHE A 8 -15.82 0.31 14.68
C PHE A 8 -15.03 1.63 14.56
N GLU A 9 -14.70 2.03 13.32
CA GLU A 9 -13.88 3.23 13.11
C GLU A 9 -14.61 4.51 13.49
N LYS A 10 -15.91 4.62 13.20
CA LYS A 10 -16.69 5.82 13.50
C LYS A 10 -16.99 6.00 14.99
N TYR A 11 -17.25 4.91 15.72
CA TYR A 11 -17.75 5.02 17.10
C TYR A 11 -16.69 4.71 18.17
N ILE A 12 -15.70 3.87 17.85
CA ILE A 12 -14.68 3.40 18.81
C ILE A 12 -13.34 4.08 18.53
N ASN A 13 -12.81 3.98 17.30
CA ASN A 13 -11.45 4.44 16.99
C ASN A 13 -11.31 5.99 17.00
N GLN A 14 -12.31 6.71 16.48
CA GLN A 14 -12.32 8.19 16.48
C GLN A 14 -12.26 8.84 17.87
N LYS A 15 -12.73 8.17 18.93
CA LYS A 15 -12.79 8.74 20.28
C LYS A 15 -11.52 8.50 21.11
N GLN A 16 -10.70 7.51 20.75
CA GLN A 16 -9.59 7.07 21.60
C GLN A 16 -8.20 7.35 21.02
N MET A 17 -8.01 7.33 19.68
CA MET A 17 -6.66 7.22 19.10
C MET A 17 -6.31 8.22 18.00
N GLY A 18 -7.24 9.09 17.58
CA GLY A 18 -6.99 10.07 16.51
C GLY A 18 -6.75 9.46 15.12
N ALA A 19 -7.09 8.18 14.92
CA ALA A 19 -7.17 7.52 13.62
C ALA A 19 -8.61 7.64 13.06
N TYR A 20 -8.72 7.96 11.77
CA TYR A 20 -9.99 8.33 11.15
C TYR A 20 -10.42 7.32 10.09
N TYR A 21 -11.74 7.10 10.00
CA TYR A 21 -12.32 6.25 8.96
C TYR A 21 -11.90 6.75 7.58
N THR A 22 -11.20 5.88 6.86
CA THR A 22 -10.65 6.19 5.54
C THR A 22 -11.53 5.54 4.51
N LYS A 23 -12.21 6.36 3.70
CA LYS A 23 -13.11 5.88 2.64
C LYS A 23 -12.33 5.13 1.56
N GLU A 24 -13.06 4.25 0.87
CA GLU A 24 -12.52 3.37 -0.18
C GLU A 24 -11.81 4.12 -1.31
N ASP A 25 -12.30 5.29 -1.70
CA ASP A 25 -11.66 6.11 -2.73
C ASP A 25 -10.22 6.52 -2.37
N ILE A 26 -9.96 6.82 -1.09
CA ILE A 26 -8.63 7.16 -0.58
C ILE A 26 -7.76 5.91 -0.46
N THR A 27 -8.29 4.83 0.14
CA THR A 27 -7.51 3.61 0.35
C THR A 27 -7.15 2.94 -0.97
N GLU A 28 -8.07 2.90 -1.93
CA GLU A 28 -7.85 2.37 -3.27
C GLU A 28 -6.82 3.21 -4.04
N TYR A 29 -6.93 4.54 -4.01
CA TYR A 29 -5.96 5.42 -4.66
C TYR A 29 -4.54 5.19 -4.14
N ILE A 30 -4.37 5.07 -2.81
CA ILE A 30 -3.07 4.79 -2.20
C ILE A 30 -2.59 3.39 -2.55
N ALA A 31 -3.45 2.37 -2.38
CA ALA A 31 -3.09 0.98 -2.62
C ALA A 31 -2.66 0.74 -4.07
N LYS A 32 -3.43 1.20 -5.07
CA LYS A 32 -3.10 0.97 -6.49
C LYS A 32 -1.78 1.63 -6.89
N ASN A 33 -1.52 2.84 -6.39
CA ASN A 33 -0.30 3.60 -6.69
C ASN A 33 0.93 3.17 -5.86
N CYS A 34 0.81 2.16 -4.99
CA CYS A 34 1.95 1.57 -4.29
C CYS A 34 2.15 0.09 -4.66
N ILE A 35 1.08 -0.69 -4.78
CA ILE A 35 1.14 -2.12 -5.08
C ILE A 35 1.54 -2.38 -6.53
N ILE A 36 0.83 -1.76 -7.49
CA ILE A 36 1.06 -2.05 -8.91
C ILE A 36 2.44 -1.58 -9.37
N PRO A 37 2.92 -0.37 -9.02
CA PRO A 37 4.29 0.03 -9.34
C PRO A 37 5.34 -0.93 -8.78
N PHE A 38 5.16 -1.42 -7.54
CA PHE A 38 6.08 -2.41 -6.98
C PHE A 38 6.07 -3.72 -7.79
N ILE A 39 4.89 -4.21 -8.17
CA ILE A 39 4.76 -5.41 -9.01
C ILE A 39 5.50 -5.21 -10.33
N LEU A 40 5.27 -4.09 -11.03
CA LEU A 40 5.93 -3.79 -12.30
C LEU A 40 7.45 -3.73 -12.16
N ASP A 41 8.00 -3.07 -11.13
CA ASP A 41 9.44 -3.02 -10.86
C ASP A 41 10.03 -4.43 -10.58
N ARG A 42 9.25 -5.31 -9.95
CA ARG A 42 9.63 -6.71 -9.71
C ARG A 42 9.63 -7.52 -11.00
N VAL A 43 8.64 -7.31 -11.87
CA VAL A 43 8.60 -7.93 -13.20
C VAL A 43 9.78 -7.46 -14.05
N GLU A 44 10.07 -6.16 -14.07
CA GLU A 44 11.26 -5.62 -14.74
C GLU A 44 12.54 -6.31 -14.25
N THR A 45 12.66 -6.47 -12.93
CA THR A 45 13.81 -7.16 -12.33
C THR A 45 13.89 -8.63 -12.74
N ALA A 46 12.76 -9.34 -12.80
CA ALA A 46 12.70 -10.72 -13.25
C ALA A 46 13.07 -10.87 -14.74
N LEU A 47 12.75 -9.86 -15.55
CA LEU A 47 13.00 -9.80 -16.99
C LEU A 47 14.32 -9.10 -17.35
N LYS A 48 15.25 -8.88 -16.42
CA LYS A 48 16.55 -8.24 -16.70
C LYS A 48 17.37 -8.92 -17.81
N GLY A 49 17.18 -10.21 -18.02
CA GLY A 49 17.79 -10.96 -19.14
C GLY A 49 17.12 -10.73 -20.50
N ASN A 50 15.97 -10.07 -20.54
CA ASN A 50 15.16 -9.76 -21.72
C ASN A 50 14.40 -8.43 -21.54
N PRO A 51 15.12 -7.28 -21.50
CA PRO A 51 14.54 -5.97 -21.19
C PRO A 51 13.54 -5.48 -22.25
N GLU A 52 13.65 -5.95 -23.49
CA GLU A 52 12.67 -5.68 -24.55
C GLU A 52 11.28 -6.20 -24.19
N SER A 53 11.21 -7.38 -23.56
CA SER A 53 9.92 -7.95 -23.14
C SER A 53 9.21 -7.11 -22.09
N PHE A 54 9.96 -6.48 -21.17
CA PHE A 54 9.38 -5.54 -20.22
C PHE A 54 8.97 -4.23 -20.90
N SER A 55 9.84 -3.68 -21.76
CA SER A 55 9.56 -2.43 -22.49
C SER A 55 8.31 -2.54 -23.37
N ASN A 56 8.08 -3.72 -23.96
CA ASN A 56 6.92 -3.99 -24.80
C ASN A 56 5.58 -3.94 -24.03
N LEU A 57 5.59 -4.10 -22.70
CA LEU A 57 4.38 -3.96 -21.88
C LEU A 57 3.76 -2.56 -21.97
N PHE A 58 4.56 -1.55 -22.29
CA PHE A 58 4.13 -0.15 -22.38
C PHE A 58 3.64 0.22 -23.79
N GLN A 59 3.82 -0.63 -24.81
CA GLN A 59 3.36 -0.35 -26.17
C GLN A 59 1.87 -0.01 -26.28
N PRO A 60 0.95 -0.67 -25.55
CA PRO A 60 -0.48 -0.34 -25.59
C PRO A 60 -0.79 1.12 -25.23
N LEU A 61 0.04 1.76 -24.38
CA LEU A 61 -0.15 3.17 -24.02
C LEU A 61 -0.05 4.09 -25.25
N ALA A 62 0.80 3.75 -26.21
CA ALA A 62 0.98 4.51 -27.44
C ALA A 62 -0.06 4.15 -28.51
N SER A 63 -0.49 2.90 -28.60
CA SER A 63 -1.47 2.46 -29.60
C SER A 63 -2.91 2.83 -29.22
N GLU A 64 -3.26 2.76 -27.94
CA GLU A 64 -4.62 2.99 -27.42
C GLU A 64 -4.60 3.84 -26.13
N PRO A 65 -4.12 5.10 -26.17
CA PRO A 65 -3.96 5.93 -24.98
C PRO A 65 -5.24 6.10 -24.16
N ASP A 66 -6.40 6.26 -24.83
CA ASP A 66 -7.70 6.46 -24.19
C ASP A 66 -8.15 5.27 -23.32
N ARG A 67 -7.59 4.07 -23.54
CA ARG A 67 -7.85 2.90 -22.70
C ARG A 67 -7.29 3.06 -21.28
N TYR A 68 -6.24 3.86 -21.14
CA TYR A 68 -5.49 4.05 -19.90
C TYR A 68 -5.65 5.45 -19.29
N ILE A 69 -6.43 6.32 -19.95
CA ILE A 69 -6.83 7.61 -19.40
C ILE A 69 -8.22 7.44 -18.75
N TYR A 70 -8.37 7.91 -17.50
CA TYR A 70 -9.64 7.80 -16.78
C TYR A 70 -10.80 8.50 -17.51
N ASP A 71 -11.99 7.93 -17.39
CA ASP A 71 -13.22 8.43 -18.02
C ASP A 71 -13.51 9.91 -17.74
N PRO A 72 -13.34 10.45 -16.51
CA PRO A 72 -13.56 11.86 -16.28
C PRO A 72 -12.65 12.78 -17.10
N VAL A 73 -11.40 12.38 -17.35
CA VAL A 73 -10.46 13.17 -18.16
C VAL A 73 -10.91 13.20 -19.63
N LYS A 74 -11.50 12.10 -20.13
CA LYS A 74 -12.02 11.95 -21.49
C LYS A 74 -13.42 12.55 -21.69
N HIS A 75 -14.14 12.89 -20.62
CA HIS A 75 -15.54 13.32 -20.72
C HIS A 75 -15.72 14.55 -21.63
N GLY A 76 -16.57 14.46 -22.65
CA GLY A 76 -16.86 15.58 -23.54
C GLY A 76 -15.76 15.95 -24.55
N VAL A 77 -14.59 15.28 -24.57
CA VAL A 77 -13.46 15.66 -25.46
C VAL A 77 -13.75 15.47 -26.94
N THR A 78 -14.71 14.60 -27.29
CA THR A 78 -15.15 14.34 -28.65
C THR A 78 -16.16 15.37 -29.17
N LEU A 79 -16.69 16.23 -28.29
CA LEU A 79 -17.62 17.28 -28.65
C LEU A 79 -16.84 18.54 -29.06
N PRO A 80 -17.19 19.21 -30.17
CA PRO A 80 -16.59 20.49 -30.51
C PRO A 80 -16.94 21.53 -29.44
N LEU A 81 -15.96 22.35 -29.05
CA LEU A 81 -16.23 23.46 -28.15
C LEU A 81 -17.21 24.44 -28.81
N PRO A 82 -18.16 25.04 -28.07
CA PRO A 82 -18.99 26.10 -28.60
C PRO A 82 -18.13 27.25 -29.14
N PRO A 83 -18.53 27.93 -30.24
CA PRO A 83 -17.72 28.99 -30.87
C PRO A 83 -17.25 30.07 -29.88
N GLU A 84 -18.10 30.46 -28.95
CA GLU A 84 -17.81 31.46 -27.90
C GLU A 84 -16.76 31.00 -26.87
N ILE A 85 -16.55 29.70 -26.73
CA ILE A 85 -15.49 29.12 -25.89
C ILE A 85 -14.21 28.91 -26.70
N GLU A 86 -14.36 28.36 -27.90
CA GLU A 86 -13.26 28.07 -28.83
C GLU A 86 -12.49 29.34 -29.18
N GLU A 87 -13.19 30.47 -29.36
CA GLU A 87 -12.57 31.75 -29.65
C GLU A 87 -11.52 32.13 -28.60
N GLY A 88 -11.72 31.78 -27.33
CA GLY A 88 -10.83 32.09 -26.21
C GLY A 88 -9.67 31.11 -25.98
N VAL A 89 -9.55 30.02 -26.75
CA VAL A 89 -8.52 29.00 -26.53
C VAL A 89 -7.13 29.51 -26.89
N ASP A 90 -6.98 30.14 -28.06
CA ASP A 90 -5.71 30.72 -28.53
C ASP A 90 -5.32 31.97 -27.73
N THR A 91 -4.26 31.84 -26.91
CA THR A 91 -3.75 32.90 -26.05
C THR A 91 -2.93 33.96 -26.80
N GLY A 92 -2.52 33.70 -28.04
CA GLY A 92 -1.71 34.62 -28.87
C GLY A 92 -2.53 35.71 -29.57
N LYS A 93 -3.84 35.51 -29.71
CA LYS A 93 -4.76 36.52 -30.29
C LYS A 93 -5.05 37.68 -29.32
N PRO A 94 -5.31 38.91 -29.82
CA PRO A 94 -5.66 40.05 -28.99
C PRO A 94 -6.95 39.84 -28.18
N ASN A 95 -7.21 40.72 -27.21
CA ASN A 95 -8.46 40.78 -26.43
C ASN A 95 -8.83 39.46 -25.71
N LEU A 96 -7.83 38.71 -25.20
CA LEU A 96 -8.02 37.41 -24.56
C LEU A 96 -9.04 37.42 -23.41
N LEU A 97 -9.06 38.47 -22.59
CA LEU A 97 -9.99 38.58 -21.46
C LEU A 97 -11.45 38.68 -21.93
N GLU A 98 -11.70 39.44 -22.99
CA GLU A 98 -13.04 39.60 -23.60
C GLU A 98 -13.51 38.28 -24.21
N ARG A 99 -12.63 37.60 -24.96
CA ARG A 99 -12.89 36.27 -25.54
C ARG A 99 -13.12 35.17 -24.49
N ARG A 100 -12.69 35.38 -23.23
CA ARG A 100 -12.90 34.47 -22.11
C ARG A 100 -13.97 34.93 -21.13
N ALA A 101 -14.80 35.91 -21.50
CA ALA A 101 -15.81 36.49 -20.60
C ALA A 101 -16.77 35.43 -20.01
N VAL A 102 -17.16 34.43 -20.79
CA VAL A 102 -18.09 33.36 -20.37
C VAL A 102 -17.41 32.14 -19.73
N TRP A 103 -16.07 32.10 -19.68
CA TRP A 103 -15.34 30.90 -19.21
C TRP A 103 -15.56 30.56 -17.74
N ASN A 104 -16.05 31.51 -16.94
CA ASN A 104 -16.35 31.31 -15.52
C ASN A 104 -17.81 30.90 -15.26
N GLN A 105 -18.57 30.61 -16.31
CA GLN A 105 -19.93 30.08 -16.20
C GLN A 105 -19.92 28.55 -16.16
N PRO A 106 -20.89 27.92 -15.47
CA PRO A 106 -21.07 26.46 -15.51
C PRO A 106 -21.21 25.96 -16.95
N ALA A 107 -20.50 24.87 -17.28
CA ALA A 107 -20.66 24.23 -18.57
C ALA A 107 -21.81 23.19 -18.54
N PRO A 108 -22.47 22.90 -19.67
CA PRO A 108 -23.50 21.87 -19.75
C PRO A 108 -22.95 20.47 -19.43
N ALA A 109 -23.78 19.58 -18.88
CA ALA A 109 -23.37 18.26 -18.39
C ALA A 109 -22.75 17.33 -19.47
N GLU A 110 -23.07 17.57 -20.74
CA GLU A 110 -22.45 16.85 -21.87
C GLU A 110 -20.94 17.16 -22.02
N TYR A 111 -20.48 18.32 -21.55
CA TYR A 111 -19.07 18.70 -21.51
C TYR A 111 -18.47 18.58 -20.11
N ALA A 112 -19.24 18.97 -19.08
CA ALA A 112 -18.72 19.19 -17.73
C ALA A 112 -18.84 17.96 -16.83
N LEU A 113 -17.79 17.75 -16.05
CA LEU A 113 -17.84 16.97 -14.80
C LEU A 113 -18.62 17.75 -13.72
N PRO A 114 -18.99 17.11 -12.60
CA PRO A 114 -19.72 17.79 -11.54
C PRO A 114 -19.02 19.08 -11.10
N THR A 115 -19.77 20.18 -11.16
CA THR A 115 -19.38 21.55 -10.75
C THR A 115 -18.41 22.29 -11.66
N GLU A 116 -17.99 21.70 -12.79
CA GLU A 116 -17.07 22.36 -13.71
C GLU A 116 -17.65 23.60 -14.38
N ILE A 117 -16.79 24.61 -14.53
CA ILE A 117 -16.99 25.75 -15.43
C ILE A 117 -16.26 25.52 -16.76
N TRP A 118 -16.60 26.31 -17.79
CA TRP A 118 -15.95 26.21 -19.10
C TRP A 118 -14.42 26.29 -19.06
N ARG A 119 -13.84 27.10 -18.17
CA ARG A 119 -12.39 27.16 -17.96
C ARG A 119 -11.80 25.80 -17.58
N GLU A 120 -12.48 25.05 -16.74
CA GLU A 120 -12.03 23.75 -16.23
C GLU A 120 -12.23 22.67 -17.29
N VAL A 121 -13.35 22.71 -18.02
CA VAL A 121 -13.59 21.86 -19.20
C VAL A 121 -12.47 22.03 -20.24
N VAL A 122 -12.15 23.27 -20.61
CA VAL A 122 -11.07 23.54 -21.60
C VAL A 122 -9.72 23.07 -21.07
N ALA A 123 -9.40 23.32 -19.79
CA ALA A 123 -8.16 22.85 -19.19
C ALA A 123 -8.08 21.31 -19.18
N ARG A 124 -9.20 20.62 -18.95
CA ARG A 124 -9.28 19.16 -18.96
C ARG A 124 -9.15 18.58 -20.38
N HIS A 125 -9.77 19.19 -21.38
CA HIS A 125 -9.58 18.82 -22.79
C HIS A 125 -8.13 19.03 -23.23
N GLN A 126 -7.50 20.14 -22.82
CA GLN A 126 -6.07 20.37 -23.06
C GLN A 126 -5.21 19.30 -22.39
N ARG A 127 -5.52 18.94 -21.13
CA ARG A 127 -4.83 17.87 -20.42
C ARG A 127 -4.96 16.52 -21.12
N HIS A 128 -6.15 16.18 -21.61
CA HIS A 128 -6.36 14.96 -22.40
C HIS A 128 -5.47 14.94 -23.65
N ALA A 129 -5.46 16.03 -24.42
CA ALA A 129 -4.61 16.17 -25.61
C ALA A 129 -3.11 16.08 -25.27
N GLU A 130 -2.67 16.70 -24.17
CA GLU A 130 -1.29 16.60 -23.65
C GLU A 130 -0.91 15.17 -23.30
N LEU A 131 -1.81 14.43 -22.64
CA LEU A 131 -1.61 13.02 -22.29
C LEU A 131 -1.48 12.16 -23.55
N CYS A 132 -2.43 12.26 -24.48
CA CYS A 132 -2.37 11.54 -25.75
C CYS A 132 -1.08 11.87 -26.51
N SER A 133 -0.68 13.14 -26.55
CA SER A 133 0.59 13.54 -27.16
C SER A 133 1.80 12.94 -26.43
N ARG A 134 1.83 12.92 -25.09
CA ARG A 134 2.94 12.36 -24.31
C ARG A 134 3.07 10.84 -24.48
N LEU A 135 1.95 10.14 -24.60
CA LEU A 135 1.92 8.67 -24.74
C LEU A 135 2.25 8.23 -26.17
N THR A 136 1.91 9.03 -27.17
CA THR A 136 2.21 8.74 -28.59
C THR A 136 3.54 9.30 -29.08
N ALA A 137 4.05 10.37 -28.46
CA ALA A 137 5.33 10.96 -28.83
C ALA A 137 6.51 10.05 -28.41
N ASN A 138 7.52 9.96 -29.28
CA ASN A 138 8.68 9.10 -29.10
C ASN A 138 10.01 9.83 -28.76
N PRO A 139 10.12 10.64 -27.68
CA PRO A 139 11.43 11.10 -27.23
C PRO A 139 12.01 10.28 -26.07
N LEU A 140 11.18 9.73 -25.16
CA LEU A 140 11.62 8.94 -23.99
C LEU A 140 10.61 7.82 -23.67
N PRO A 141 11.08 6.60 -23.32
CA PRO A 141 10.21 5.51 -22.93
C PRO A 141 9.42 5.87 -21.66
N ILE A 142 8.14 5.48 -21.63
CA ILE A 142 7.31 5.57 -20.43
C ILE A 142 7.85 4.57 -19.40
N THR A 143 8.00 5.02 -18.16
CA THR A 143 8.44 4.20 -17.04
C THR A 143 7.25 3.85 -16.12
N THR A 144 7.44 2.91 -15.20
CA THR A 144 6.46 2.59 -14.15
C THR A 144 6.03 3.84 -13.37
N ASN A 145 6.96 4.75 -13.05
CA ASN A 145 6.67 5.95 -12.29
C ASN A 145 5.84 6.96 -13.09
N ASP A 146 5.99 7.02 -14.41
CA ASP A 146 5.19 7.88 -15.28
C ASP A 146 3.69 7.55 -15.21
N LEU A 147 3.31 6.30 -14.89
CA LEU A 147 1.91 5.92 -14.70
C LEU A 147 1.25 6.70 -13.55
N ILE A 148 2.03 7.04 -12.51
CA ILE A 148 1.60 7.89 -11.39
C ILE A 148 1.68 9.36 -11.80
N THR A 149 2.81 9.80 -12.34
CA THR A 149 3.05 11.20 -12.74
C THR A 149 1.99 11.73 -13.71
N LEU A 150 1.59 10.89 -14.66
CA LEU A 150 0.58 11.21 -15.66
C LEU A 150 -0.86 10.98 -15.16
N ASN A 151 -1.02 10.35 -13.99
CA ASN A 151 -2.28 9.94 -13.36
C ASN A 151 -3.13 9.05 -14.28
N LEU A 152 -2.55 7.94 -14.74
CA LEU A 152 -3.21 6.97 -15.62
C LEU A 152 -3.99 5.92 -14.82
N ASP A 153 -4.88 5.20 -15.52
CA ASP A 153 -5.53 3.99 -14.99
C ASP A 153 -4.54 2.83 -14.93
N ILE A 154 -3.72 2.88 -13.89
CA ILE A 154 -2.67 1.88 -13.63
C ILE A 154 -3.25 0.50 -13.34
N ARG A 155 -4.51 0.41 -12.89
CA ARG A 155 -5.19 -0.87 -12.63
C ARG A 155 -5.54 -1.55 -13.95
N GLN A 156 -6.20 -0.82 -14.85
CA GLN A 156 -6.49 -1.31 -16.20
C GLN A 156 -5.20 -1.67 -16.95
N PHE A 157 -4.16 -0.83 -16.84
CA PHE A 157 -2.85 -1.09 -17.45
C PHE A 157 -2.23 -2.42 -16.99
N ALA A 158 -2.15 -2.65 -15.67
CA ALA A 158 -1.54 -3.87 -15.15
C ALA A 158 -2.35 -5.13 -15.50
N GLN A 159 -3.68 -5.04 -15.46
CA GLN A 159 -4.54 -6.15 -15.87
C GLN A 159 -4.32 -6.51 -17.35
N ASP A 160 -4.30 -5.52 -18.24
CA ASP A 160 -4.03 -5.75 -19.66
C ASP A 160 -2.65 -6.34 -19.92
N CYS A 161 -1.62 -5.92 -19.17
CA CYS A 161 -0.27 -6.47 -19.28
C CYS A 161 -0.25 -7.97 -18.98
N ILE A 162 -1.06 -8.41 -18.02
CA ILE A 162 -1.16 -9.83 -17.61
C ILE A 162 -2.00 -10.61 -18.63
N GLU A 163 -3.21 -10.12 -18.95
CA GLU A 163 -4.13 -10.78 -19.88
C GLU A 163 -3.52 -10.94 -21.28
N ASN A 164 -2.74 -9.95 -21.72
CA ASN A 164 -2.06 -9.96 -23.01
C ASN A 164 -0.60 -10.39 -22.93
N ALA A 165 -0.17 -11.02 -21.83
CA ALA A 165 1.20 -11.49 -21.67
C ALA A 165 1.59 -12.42 -22.84
N ALA A 166 2.48 -11.93 -23.70
CA ALA A 166 2.86 -12.59 -24.94
C ALA A 166 3.74 -13.84 -24.71
N THR A 167 4.52 -13.84 -23.63
CA THR A 167 5.43 -14.94 -23.29
C THR A 167 5.16 -15.47 -21.88
N PRO A 168 5.45 -16.76 -21.62
CA PRO A 168 5.33 -17.33 -20.28
C PRO A 168 6.26 -16.67 -19.26
N ASP A 169 7.42 -16.15 -19.68
CA ASP A 169 8.36 -15.44 -18.80
C ASP A 169 7.71 -14.18 -18.18
N VAL A 170 6.99 -13.40 -18.99
CA VAL A 170 6.28 -12.19 -18.55
C VAL A 170 5.20 -12.56 -17.54
N LEU A 171 4.34 -13.52 -17.91
CA LEU A 171 3.26 -13.99 -17.04
C LEU A 171 3.80 -14.53 -15.71
N TRP A 172 4.87 -15.33 -15.77
CA TRP A 172 5.50 -15.88 -14.58
C TRP A 172 6.13 -14.79 -13.71
N GLY A 173 6.72 -13.76 -14.33
CA GLY A 173 7.19 -12.57 -13.63
C GLY A 173 6.09 -11.91 -12.81
N PHE A 174 4.92 -11.69 -13.41
CA PHE A 174 3.75 -11.13 -12.72
C PHE A 174 3.26 -12.06 -11.59
N TRP A 175 3.08 -13.34 -11.89
CA TRP A 175 2.63 -14.32 -10.90
C TRP A 175 3.53 -14.34 -9.66
N ARG A 176 4.86 -14.40 -9.84
CA ARG A 176 5.81 -14.39 -8.73
C ARG A 176 5.80 -13.07 -7.98
N ALA A 177 5.72 -11.94 -8.69
CA ALA A 177 5.64 -10.64 -8.05
C ALA A 177 4.37 -10.49 -7.19
N ILE A 178 3.23 -10.98 -7.67
CA ILE A 178 1.94 -10.97 -6.96
C ILE A 178 1.95 -11.97 -5.79
N GLU A 179 2.47 -13.18 -5.99
CA GLU A 179 2.52 -14.23 -4.94
C GLU A 179 3.44 -13.86 -3.77
N GLU A 180 4.53 -13.13 -4.03
CA GLU A 180 5.55 -12.81 -3.03
C GLU A 180 5.37 -11.44 -2.36
N ILE A 181 4.52 -10.55 -2.89
CA ILE A 181 4.42 -9.18 -2.39
C ILE A 181 3.95 -9.14 -0.93
N THR A 182 4.63 -8.36 -0.09
CA THR A 182 4.21 -8.11 1.29
C THR A 182 3.68 -6.68 1.46
N VAL A 183 2.40 -6.56 1.80
CA VAL A 183 1.69 -5.30 2.01
C VAL A 183 1.37 -5.15 3.50
N LEU A 184 1.96 -4.13 4.12
CA LEU A 184 1.77 -3.81 5.52
C LEU A 184 0.88 -2.59 5.71
N ASP A 185 -0.12 -2.70 6.57
CA ASP A 185 -0.73 -1.57 7.26
C ASP A 185 -0.27 -1.53 8.73
N PRO A 186 0.64 -0.63 9.09
CA PRO A 186 1.26 -0.59 10.42
C PRO A 186 0.38 0.12 11.47
N THR A 187 -0.80 0.59 11.10
CA THR A 187 -1.79 1.19 11.99
C THR A 187 -3.18 0.80 11.51
N CYS A 188 -3.42 -0.52 11.42
CA CYS A 188 -4.42 -1.06 10.51
C CYS A 188 -5.86 -0.81 10.90
N GLY A 189 -6.14 -0.47 12.16
CA GLY A 189 -7.50 -0.29 12.65
C GLY A 189 -8.36 -1.49 12.30
N SER A 190 -9.49 -1.24 11.62
CA SER A 190 -10.39 -2.32 11.19
C SER A 190 -9.99 -2.98 9.86
N GLY A 191 -8.85 -2.62 9.27
CA GLY A 191 -8.29 -3.23 8.06
C GLY A 191 -8.66 -2.54 6.74
N ALA A 192 -9.04 -1.26 6.74
CA ALA A 192 -9.51 -0.58 5.51
C ALA A 192 -8.48 -0.62 4.35
N PHE A 193 -7.18 -0.39 4.63
CA PHE A 193 -6.14 -0.48 3.60
C PHE A 193 -5.81 -1.93 3.21
N LEU A 194 -5.90 -2.88 4.14
CA LEU A 194 -5.72 -4.30 3.81
C LEU A 194 -6.82 -4.79 2.86
N PHE A 195 -8.05 -4.32 3.03
CA PHE A 195 -9.14 -4.56 2.07
C PHE A 195 -8.89 -3.89 0.72
N ALA A 196 -8.35 -2.67 0.69
CA ALA A 196 -7.94 -2.05 -0.56
C ALA A 196 -6.86 -2.87 -1.26
N ALA A 197 -5.87 -3.40 -0.53
CA ALA A 197 -4.87 -4.30 -1.09
C ALA A 197 -5.48 -5.57 -1.68
N VAL A 198 -6.47 -6.19 -1.00
CA VAL A 198 -7.23 -7.32 -1.56
C VAL A 198 -7.89 -6.95 -2.89
N ASN A 199 -8.57 -5.81 -2.95
CA ASN A 199 -9.28 -5.37 -4.17
C ASN A 199 -8.33 -5.06 -5.33
N ILE A 200 -7.07 -4.69 -5.05
CA ILE A 200 -6.04 -4.49 -6.09
C ILE A 200 -5.44 -5.82 -6.54
N LEU A 201 -5.15 -6.74 -5.60
CA LEU A 201 -4.46 -8.00 -5.91
C LEU A 201 -5.38 -9.05 -6.55
N GLU A 202 -6.65 -9.13 -6.15
CA GLU A 202 -7.57 -10.18 -6.61
C GLU A 202 -7.74 -10.22 -8.14
N PRO A 203 -8.01 -9.11 -8.85
CA PRO A 203 -8.15 -9.16 -10.30
C PRO A 203 -6.84 -9.52 -11.02
N LEU A 204 -5.69 -9.16 -10.43
CA LEU A 204 -4.38 -9.48 -11.00
C LEU A 204 -4.06 -10.98 -10.85
N TYR A 205 -4.45 -11.58 -9.72
CA TYR A 205 -4.38 -13.03 -9.52
C TYR A 205 -5.27 -13.78 -10.52
N GLU A 206 -6.53 -13.34 -10.67
CA GLU A 206 -7.50 -13.93 -11.60
C GLU A 206 -6.97 -13.87 -13.04
N ALA A 207 -6.52 -12.68 -13.49
CA ALA A 207 -5.92 -12.49 -14.81
C ALA A 207 -4.70 -13.41 -15.04
N CYS A 208 -3.85 -13.60 -14.02
CA CYS A 208 -2.72 -14.52 -14.13
C CYS A 208 -3.19 -15.98 -14.33
N LEU A 209 -4.15 -16.44 -13.54
CA LEU A 209 -4.65 -17.81 -13.62
C LEU A 209 -5.33 -18.08 -14.96
N ASP A 210 -6.16 -17.16 -15.44
CA ASP A 210 -6.82 -17.29 -16.72
C ASP A 210 -5.81 -17.33 -17.88
N ARG A 211 -4.80 -16.46 -17.85
CA ARG A 211 -3.74 -16.49 -18.86
C ARG A 211 -2.88 -17.77 -18.77
N MET A 212 -2.63 -18.31 -17.58
CA MET A 212 -1.95 -19.60 -17.40
C MET A 212 -2.75 -20.75 -18.02
N LYS A 213 -4.07 -20.82 -17.77
CA LYS A 213 -4.96 -21.82 -18.36
C LYS A 213 -4.97 -21.71 -19.89
N ALA A 214 -4.98 -20.49 -20.43
CA ALA A 214 -4.89 -20.25 -21.87
C ALA A 214 -3.60 -20.84 -22.46
N PHE A 215 -2.44 -20.58 -21.85
CA PHE A 215 -1.17 -21.19 -22.28
C PHE A 215 -1.19 -22.72 -22.21
N MET A 216 -1.77 -23.30 -21.15
CA MET A 216 -1.89 -24.76 -21.00
C MET A 216 -2.76 -25.36 -22.11
N LEU A 217 -3.85 -24.69 -22.46
CA LEU A 217 -4.73 -25.10 -23.55
C LEU A 217 -4.01 -25.01 -24.90
N GLU A 218 -3.31 -23.91 -25.18
CA GLU A 218 -2.51 -23.72 -26.40
C GLU A 218 -1.42 -24.79 -26.56
N TRP A 219 -0.78 -25.21 -25.47
CA TRP A 219 0.25 -26.27 -25.48
C TRP A 219 -0.33 -27.67 -25.62
N SER A 220 -1.57 -27.91 -25.16
CA SER A 220 -2.22 -29.22 -25.26
C SER A 220 -2.92 -29.45 -26.61
N GLN A 221 -3.40 -28.40 -27.29
CA GLN A 221 -4.15 -28.50 -28.54
C GLN A 221 -3.29 -28.73 -29.79
N ALA A 222 -1.97 -28.58 -29.70
CA ALA A 222 -1.08 -28.73 -30.84
C ALA A 222 -0.18 -29.95 -30.66
N SER A 223 0.24 -30.58 -31.77
CA SER A 223 1.37 -31.54 -31.82
C SER A 223 2.72 -30.88 -31.48
N LYS A 224 2.72 -29.89 -30.59
CA LYS A 224 3.87 -29.15 -30.08
C LYS A 224 4.35 -29.82 -28.80
N VAL A 225 5.67 -29.83 -28.63
CA VAL A 225 6.29 -30.22 -27.36
C VAL A 225 5.85 -29.20 -26.31
N PRO A 226 5.32 -29.65 -25.14
CA PRO A 226 5.02 -28.76 -24.03
C PRO A 226 6.19 -27.83 -23.72
N HIS A 227 5.93 -26.59 -23.29
CA HIS A 227 7.01 -25.66 -23.00
C HIS A 227 7.93 -26.25 -21.90
N PRO A 228 9.23 -26.48 -22.18
CA PRO A 228 10.08 -27.35 -21.35
C PRO A 228 10.33 -26.80 -19.94
N LYS A 229 10.25 -25.47 -19.78
CA LYS A 229 10.44 -24.77 -18.50
C LYS A 229 9.13 -24.61 -17.71
N TYR A 230 8.14 -23.92 -18.30
CA TYR A 230 6.96 -23.45 -17.57
C TYR A 230 5.77 -24.41 -17.49
N TYR A 231 5.71 -25.45 -18.34
CA TYR A 231 4.54 -26.35 -18.32
C TYR A 231 4.33 -26.97 -16.94
N LYS A 232 5.41 -27.45 -16.31
CA LYS A 232 5.36 -28.05 -14.98
C LYS A 232 4.92 -27.04 -13.92
N ASP A 233 5.51 -25.85 -13.91
CA ASP A 233 5.21 -24.80 -12.93
C ASP A 233 3.74 -24.36 -13.01
N PHE A 234 3.21 -24.17 -14.23
CA PHE A 234 1.82 -23.77 -14.43
C PHE A 234 0.85 -24.90 -14.03
N ALA A 235 1.18 -26.15 -14.37
CA ALA A 235 0.40 -27.30 -13.97
C ALA A 235 0.36 -27.47 -12.44
N GLU A 236 1.47 -27.22 -11.74
CA GLU A 236 1.52 -27.24 -10.27
C GLU A 236 0.67 -26.15 -9.64
N VAL A 237 0.68 -24.94 -10.20
CA VAL A 237 -0.20 -23.85 -9.76
C VAL A 237 -1.67 -24.21 -9.95
N ILE A 238 -2.06 -24.67 -11.14
CA ILE A 238 -3.45 -25.04 -11.44
C ILE A 238 -3.92 -26.18 -10.53
N ALA A 239 -3.08 -27.22 -10.36
CA ALA A 239 -3.38 -28.32 -9.45
C ALA A 239 -3.47 -27.88 -7.97
N ARG A 240 -2.83 -26.77 -7.59
CA ARG A 240 -3.02 -26.15 -6.27
C ARG A 240 -4.37 -25.44 -6.17
N VAL A 241 -4.78 -24.70 -7.19
CA VAL A 241 -6.09 -24.02 -7.26
C VAL A 241 -7.23 -25.05 -7.16
N GLU A 242 -7.15 -26.14 -7.91
CA GLU A 242 -8.17 -27.21 -7.96
C GLU A 242 -8.37 -27.95 -6.64
N LYS A 243 -7.47 -27.80 -5.66
CA LYS A 243 -7.62 -28.38 -4.32
C LYS A 243 -8.57 -27.60 -3.42
N HIS A 244 -9.01 -26.42 -3.84
CA HIS A 244 -9.89 -25.55 -3.07
C HIS A 244 -11.32 -25.56 -3.63
N PRO A 245 -12.33 -25.14 -2.83
CA PRO A 245 -13.74 -25.14 -3.26
C PRO A 245 -13.99 -24.43 -4.58
N ASN A 246 -13.29 -23.33 -4.82
CA ASN A 246 -13.27 -22.62 -6.09
C ASN A 246 -12.05 -21.71 -6.20
N GLU A 247 -11.81 -21.20 -7.41
CA GLU A 247 -10.68 -20.32 -7.72
C GLU A 247 -10.69 -19.02 -6.90
N LYS A 248 -11.84 -18.36 -6.77
CA LYS A 248 -11.95 -17.12 -5.97
C LYS A 248 -11.54 -17.38 -4.53
N TYR A 249 -12.06 -18.44 -3.92
CA TYR A 249 -11.68 -18.81 -2.57
C TYR A 249 -10.16 -19.01 -2.43
N PHE A 250 -9.51 -19.70 -3.37
CA PHE A 250 -8.06 -19.84 -3.40
C PHE A 250 -7.34 -18.48 -3.49
N ILE A 251 -7.78 -17.58 -4.37
CA ILE A 251 -7.19 -16.25 -4.54
C ILE A 251 -7.28 -15.46 -3.23
N PHE A 252 -8.49 -15.33 -2.66
CA PHE A 252 -8.69 -14.59 -1.41
C PHE A 252 -7.89 -15.21 -0.26
N LYS A 253 -7.88 -16.55 -0.13
CA LYS A 253 -7.10 -17.26 0.88
C LYS A 253 -5.60 -16.99 0.72
N SER A 254 -5.10 -17.03 -0.52
CA SER A 254 -3.69 -16.75 -0.84
C SER A 254 -3.30 -15.32 -0.47
N ILE A 255 -4.13 -14.33 -0.83
CA ILE A 255 -3.87 -12.92 -0.49
C ILE A 255 -3.80 -12.73 1.03
N ILE A 256 -4.80 -13.23 1.74
CA ILE A 256 -4.92 -13.07 3.20
C ILE A 256 -3.72 -13.68 3.95
N ILE A 257 -3.21 -14.83 3.50
CA ILE A 257 -2.12 -15.55 4.18
C ILE A 257 -0.73 -15.00 3.80
N HIS A 258 -0.51 -14.69 2.53
CA HIS A 258 0.84 -14.40 2.03
C HIS A 258 1.13 -12.92 1.89
N ASN A 259 0.13 -12.12 1.53
CA ASN A 259 0.37 -10.73 1.13
C ASN A 259 0.03 -9.72 2.23
N LEU A 260 -0.97 -9.98 3.07
CA LEU A 260 -1.47 -8.98 4.02
C LEU A 260 -0.81 -9.09 5.40
N TYR A 261 -0.37 -7.96 5.92
CA TYR A 261 0.19 -7.82 7.26
C TYR A 261 -0.37 -6.55 7.92
N GLY A 262 -0.71 -6.63 9.20
CA GLY A 262 -1.35 -5.55 9.92
C GLY A 262 -0.85 -5.44 11.35
N VAL A 263 -0.63 -4.22 11.83
CA VAL A 263 -0.37 -3.95 13.25
C VAL A 263 -1.28 -2.85 13.74
N ASP A 264 -1.89 -3.04 14.90
CA ASP A 264 -2.61 -1.97 15.60
C ASP A 264 -2.34 -2.07 17.11
N ILE A 265 -2.37 -0.96 17.82
CA ILE A 265 -2.14 -0.97 19.27
C ILE A 265 -3.35 -1.52 20.04
N MET A 266 -4.55 -1.50 19.45
CA MET A 266 -5.78 -2.01 20.05
C MET A 266 -6.05 -3.46 19.63
N ASP A 267 -6.09 -4.36 20.61
CA ASP A 267 -6.46 -5.77 20.38
C ASP A 267 -7.83 -5.90 19.70
N GLU A 268 -8.80 -5.06 20.07
CA GLU A 268 -10.15 -5.10 19.47
C GLU A 268 -10.13 -4.74 17.98
N ALA A 269 -9.28 -3.79 17.57
CA ALA A 269 -9.16 -3.40 16.17
C ALA A 269 -8.61 -4.56 15.33
N VAL A 270 -7.58 -5.23 15.85
CA VAL A 270 -6.97 -6.44 15.26
C VAL A 270 -8.02 -7.54 15.08
N GLU A 271 -8.81 -7.84 16.10
CA GLU A 271 -9.83 -8.89 16.01
C GLU A 271 -10.95 -8.53 15.03
N ILE A 272 -11.36 -7.26 14.95
CA ILE A 272 -12.31 -6.80 13.93
C ILE A 272 -11.73 -6.91 12.53
N CYS A 273 -10.46 -6.56 12.33
CA CYS A 273 -9.77 -6.71 11.05
C CYS A 273 -9.76 -8.19 10.61
N LYS A 274 -9.35 -9.11 11.50
CA LYS A 274 -9.36 -10.56 11.24
C LYS A 274 -10.76 -11.06 10.89
N LEU A 275 -11.77 -10.71 11.69
CA LEU A 275 -13.17 -11.08 11.44
C LEU A 275 -13.65 -10.60 10.08
N ARG A 276 -13.36 -9.35 9.69
CA ARG A 276 -13.74 -8.82 8.38
C ARG A 276 -13.12 -9.64 7.25
N LEU A 277 -11.83 -9.96 7.33
CA LEU A 277 -11.12 -10.77 6.33
C LEU A 277 -11.72 -12.18 6.24
N PHE A 278 -12.02 -12.83 7.37
CA PHE A 278 -12.68 -14.13 7.39
C PHE A 278 -14.08 -14.11 6.77
N LEU A 279 -14.89 -13.09 7.07
CA LEU A 279 -16.20 -12.94 6.46
C LEU A 279 -16.10 -12.71 4.95
N LYS A 280 -15.09 -11.97 4.47
CA LYS A 280 -14.85 -11.77 3.03
C LYS A 280 -14.48 -13.09 2.34
N LEU A 281 -13.63 -13.91 2.98
CA LEU A 281 -13.24 -15.22 2.48
C LEU A 281 -14.42 -16.20 2.46
N ALA A 282 -15.16 -16.31 3.56
CA ALA A 282 -16.33 -17.20 3.66
C ALA A 282 -17.43 -16.85 2.65
N ALA A 283 -17.60 -15.56 2.33
CA ALA A 283 -18.57 -15.10 1.33
C ALA A 283 -18.24 -15.56 -0.11
N GLN A 284 -17.10 -16.21 -0.36
CA GLN A 284 -16.76 -16.77 -1.67
C GLN A 284 -17.28 -18.21 -1.87
N ILE A 285 -17.92 -18.80 -0.86
CA ILE A 285 -18.43 -20.19 -0.91
C ILE A 285 -19.96 -20.16 -0.77
N GLU A 286 -20.64 -20.85 -1.70
CA GLU A 286 -22.05 -21.19 -1.54
C GLU A 286 -22.20 -22.40 -0.60
N PRO A 287 -23.09 -22.37 0.39
CA PRO A 287 -23.25 -23.49 1.33
C PRO A 287 -23.65 -24.80 0.64
N ASP A 288 -22.81 -25.83 0.77
CA ASP A 288 -23.14 -27.19 0.35
C ASP A 288 -23.58 -28.02 1.56
N TYR A 289 -24.90 -28.18 1.72
CA TYR A 289 -25.51 -28.94 2.82
C TYR A 289 -25.16 -30.44 2.82
N ASN A 290 -24.56 -30.97 1.75
CA ASN A 290 -24.12 -32.36 1.68
C ASN A 290 -22.68 -32.57 2.16
N GLN A 291 -21.94 -31.49 2.39
CA GLN A 291 -20.56 -31.54 2.87
C GLN A 291 -20.45 -31.15 4.34
N HIS A 292 -19.44 -31.69 5.02
CA HIS A 292 -19.11 -31.27 6.37
C HIS A 292 -18.75 -29.77 6.38
N ASN A 293 -19.15 -29.06 7.44
CA ASN A 293 -18.98 -27.61 7.56
C ASN A 293 -19.51 -26.82 6.35
N LEU A 294 -20.58 -27.31 5.70
CA LEU A 294 -21.22 -26.66 4.55
C LEU A 294 -20.30 -26.47 3.34
N GLY A 295 -19.23 -27.27 3.20
CA GLY A 295 -18.22 -27.13 2.16
C GLY A 295 -17.17 -26.03 2.43
N ILE A 296 -17.21 -25.41 3.62
CA ILE A 296 -16.26 -24.38 4.02
C ILE A 296 -15.02 -25.03 4.62
N GLU A 297 -13.85 -24.75 4.05
CA GLU A 297 -12.57 -25.16 4.65
C GLU A 297 -12.34 -24.48 6.01
N PRO A 298 -11.54 -25.06 6.91
CA PRO A 298 -11.06 -24.34 8.09
C PRO A 298 -10.48 -22.99 7.71
N LEU A 299 -10.91 -21.94 8.42
CA LEU A 299 -10.41 -20.59 8.20
C LEU A 299 -8.90 -20.54 8.44
N PRO A 300 -8.15 -19.75 7.65
CA PRO A 300 -6.71 -19.62 7.86
C PRO A 300 -6.42 -18.93 9.20
N ASP A 301 -5.36 -19.38 9.86
CA ASP A 301 -4.75 -18.70 10.99
C ASP A 301 -3.84 -17.57 10.50
N ILE A 302 -4.30 -16.35 10.76
CA ILE A 302 -3.62 -15.09 10.44
C ILE A 302 -3.14 -14.34 11.69
N ASP A 303 -3.04 -15.01 12.84
CA ASP A 303 -2.59 -14.39 14.10
C ASP A 303 -1.18 -13.82 14.04
N PHE A 304 -0.36 -14.34 13.13
CA PHE A 304 1.01 -13.86 12.92
C PHE A 304 1.10 -12.84 11.78
N ASN A 305 0.02 -12.64 11.02
CA ASN A 305 -0.07 -11.62 9.98
C ASN A 305 -0.66 -10.31 10.54
N ILE A 306 -1.72 -10.43 11.34
CA ILE A 306 -2.43 -9.30 11.94
C ILE A 306 -2.23 -9.33 13.46
N ARG A 307 -1.46 -8.38 14.00
CA ARG A 307 -0.95 -8.42 15.38
C ARG A 307 -1.28 -7.17 16.17
N ALA A 308 -1.51 -7.35 17.47
CA ALA A 308 -1.61 -6.23 18.39
C ALA A 308 -0.21 -5.78 18.83
N GLY A 309 0.03 -4.47 18.87
CA GLY A 309 1.31 -3.91 19.27
C GLY A 309 1.45 -2.43 18.95
N ASN A 310 2.30 -1.75 19.70
CA ASN A 310 2.62 -0.35 19.46
C ASN A 310 3.69 -0.22 18.38
N THR A 311 3.28 0.21 17.19
CA THR A 311 4.18 0.44 16.06
C THR A 311 5.41 1.29 16.39
N LEU A 312 5.29 2.24 17.33
CA LEU A 312 6.37 3.15 17.68
C LEU A 312 7.27 2.65 18.82
N VAL A 313 6.84 1.66 19.60
CA VAL A 313 7.62 1.13 20.72
C VAL A 313 8.04 -0.31 20.41
N GLY A 314 9.34 -0.56 20.43
CA GLY A 314 9.90 -1.86 20.09
C GLY A 314 11.20 -1.71 19.29
N PHE A 315 11.88 -2.83 19.08
CA PHE A 315 13.02 -2.88 18.17
C PHE A 315 12.49 -3.04 16.75
N ALA A 316 12.71 -2.03 15.90
CA ALA A 316 12.28 -2.10 14.51
C ALA A 316 13.21 -3.01 13.69
N THR A 317 14.50 -2.98 13.98
CA THR A 317 15.52 -3.76 13.26
C THR A 317 16.37 -4.58 14.21
N GLU A 318 16.95 -5.65 13.69
CA GLU A 318 17.91 -6.48 14.42
C GLU A 318 19.08 -5.65 14.96
N LYS A 319 19.60 -4.72 14.14
CA LYS A 319 20.69 -3.82 14.54
C LYS A 319 20.34 -2.97 15.77
N GLN A 320 19.09 -2.48 15.88
CA GLN A 320 18.68 -1.71 17.05
C GLN A 320 18.70 -2.57 18.33
N ALA A 321 18.29 -3.83 18.23
CA ALA A 321 18.38 -4.76 19.35
C ALA A 321 19.84 -5.08 19.70
N GLU A 322 20.67 -5.33 18.69
CA GLU A 322 22.10 -5.59 18.83
C GLU A 322 22.82 -4.44 19.56
N ASP A 323 22.63 -3.21 19.09
CA ASP A 323 23.27 -2.00 19.64
C ASP A 323 22.93 -1.79 21.13
N VAL A 324 21.72 -2.16 21.55
CA VAL A 324 21.29 -2.08 22.96
C VAL A 324 21.88 -3.22 23.78
N ILE A 325 21.80 -4.46 23.29
CA ILE A 325 22.33 -5.63 23.99
C ILE A 325 23.86 -5.55 24.11
N GLN A 326 24.55 -4.97 23.13
CA GLN A 326 26.00 -4.78 23.14
C GLN A 326 26.50 -3.91 24.29
N GLN A 327 25.66 -3.00 24.82
CA GLN A 327 26.01 -2.17 25.97
C GLN A 327 26.18 -3.01 27.26
N ASP A 328 25.57 -4.20 27.30
CA ASP A 328 25.80 -5.23 28.31
C ASP A 328 26.85 -6.23 27.78
N LEU A 329 28.14 -5.96 28.04
CA LEU A 329 29.27 -6.79 27.57
C LEU A 329 29.17 -8.28 27.95
N LEU A 330 28.55 -8.59 29.09
CA LEU A 330 28.33 -9.97 29.54
C LEU A 330 27.15 -10.60 28.80
N GLY A 331 26.06 -9.84 28.61
CA GLY A 331 24.90 -10.25 27.82
C GLY A 331 25.23 -10.46 26.35
N TYR A 332 25.99 -9.58 25.71
CA TYR A 332 26.27 -9.66 24.27
C TYR A 332 26.91 -10.98 23.83
N LYS A 333 27.91 -11.48 24.57
CA LYS A 333 28.64 -12.71 24.18
C LYS A 333 27.79 -13.98 24.25
N THR A 334 26.71 -13.97 25.03
CA THR A 334 25.89 -15.16 25.31
C THR A 334 24.48 -14.99 24.75
N VAL A 335 23.82 -13.88 25.06
CA VAL A 335 22.42 -13.61 24.73
C VAL A 335 22.21 -13.32 23.25
N TRP A 336 23.09 -12.54 22.62
CA TRP A 336 22.87 -12.13 21.23
C TRP A 336 22.89 -13.31 20.24
N PRO A 337 23.87 -14.23 20.30
CA PRO A 337 23.83 -15.45 19.49
C PRO A 337 22.57 -16.30 19.72
N GLU A 338 22.08 -16.37 20.95
CA GLU A 338 20.84 -17.08 21.27
C GLU A 338 19.60 -16.40 20.67
N VAL A 339 19.51 -15.08 20.76
CA VAL A 339 18.43 -14.28 20.14
C VAL A 339 18.36 -14.54 18.64
N LYS A 340 19.51 -14.50 17.94
CA LYS A 340 19.53 -14.80 16.48
C LYS A 340 19.06 -16.20 16.17
N ARG A 341 19.58 -17.20 16.90
CA ARG A 341 19.19 -18.61 16.70
C ARG A 341 17.70 -18.83 16.96
N GLU A 342 17.17 -18.29 18.06
CA GLU A 342 15.75 -18.43 18.41
C GLU A 342 14.85 -17.74 17.38
N ALA A 343 15.21 -16.54 16.92
CA ALA A 343 14.46 -15.82 15.91
C ALA A 343 14.42 -16.58 14.56
N GLN A 344 15.56 -17.16 14.14
CA GLN A 344 15.63 -18.01 12.95
C GLN A 344 14.77 -19.27 13.10
N GLU A 345 14.84 -19.97 14.24
CA GLU A 345 14.01 -21.16 14.50
C GLU A 345 12.51 -20.83 14.46
N ILE A 346 12.11 -19.69 15.03
CA ILE A 346 10.71 -19.24 15.02
C ILE A 346 10.25 -18.95 13.58
N SER A 347 11.10 -18.30 12.78
CA SER A 347 10.82 -18.03 11.36
C SER A 347 10.61 -19.31 10.55
N GLU A 348 11.49 -20.31 10.73
CA GLU A 348 11.37 -21.61 10.05
C GLU A 348 10.06 -22.33 10.42
N LEU A 349 9.70 -22.33 11.71
CA LEU A 349 8.43 -22.89 12.19
C LEU A 349 7.23 -22.13 11.62
N PHE A 350 7.31 -20.80 11.54
CA PHE A 350 6.24 -19.97 11.00
C PHE A 350 6.05 -20.20 9.48
N ASN A 351 7.15 -20.38 8.74
CA ASN A 351 7.10 -20.70 7.31
C ASN A 351 6.45 -22.07 7.05
N LEU A 352 6.81 -23.07 7.86
CA LEU A 352 6.18 -24.38 7.80
C LEU A 352 4.67 -24.27 8.08
N PHE A 353 4.31 -23.51 9.11
CA PHE A 353 2.94 -23.25 9.51
C PHE A 353 2.13 -22.57 8.39
N ARG A 354 2.66 -21.56 7.70
CA ARG A 354 1.98 -20.92 6.56
C ARG A 354 1.79 -21.87 5.39
N ARG A 355 2.84 -22.61 4.99
CA ARG A 355 2.76 -23.56 3.87
C ARG A 355 1.68 -24.64 4.09
N GLN A 356 1.55 -25.13 5.32
CA GLN A 356 0.52 -26.12 5.66
C GLN A 356 -0.92 -25.61 5.50
N GLN A 357 -1.14 -24.29 5.62
CA GLN A 357 -2.47 -23.70 5.45
C GLN A 357 -2.86 -23.53 3.97
N THR A 358 -1.87 -23.53 3.08
CA THR A 358 -2.02 -23.25 1.66
C THR A 358 -1.84 -24.49 0.80
N GLU A 359 -1.18 -25.52 1.32
CA GLU A 359 -0.99 -26.82 0.69
C GLU A 359 -1.70 -27.89 1.52
N ILE A 360 -2.80 -28.44 0.98
CA ILE A 360 -3.63 -29.53 1.55
C ILE A 360 -4.62 -29.03 2.62
N GLY A 361 -5.69 -29.79 2.89
CA GLY A 361 -6.60 -29.65 4.04
C GLY A 361 -5.91 -29.79 5.41
N GLY A 362 -4.79 -29.08 5.61
CA GLY A 362 -4.06 -28.95 6.85
C GLY A 362 -4.87 -28.11 7.82
N ALA A 363 -5.64 -28.80 8.65
CA ALA A 363 -5.99 -28.25 9.94
C ALA A 363 -4.66 -28.04 10.69
N VAL A 364 -4.20 -26.80 10.73
CA VAL A 364 -3.18 -26.41 11.69
C VAL A 364 -3.72 -26.72 13.07
N SER A 365 -2.99 -27.51 13.84
CA SER A 365 -3.46 -27.88 15.16
C SER A 365 -3.27 -26.71 16.12
N ALA A 366 -4.12 -26.63 17.15
CA ALA A 366 -3.89 -25.74 18.28
C ALA A 366 -2.51 -25.98 18.93
N ALA A 367 -1.93 -27.19 18.78
CA ALA A 367 -0.61 -27.53 19.29
C ALA A 367 0.53 -26.85 18.50
N ASP A 368 0.40 -26.72 17.17
CA ASP A 368 1.42 -26.05 16.34
C ASP A 368 1.49 -24.56 16.66
N LYS A 369 0.32 -23.93 16.79
CA LYS A 369 0.18 -22.54 17.24
C LYS A 369 0.74 -22.35 18.64
N LYS A 370 0.41 -23.25 19.57
CA LYS A 370 0.93 -23.21 20.93
C LYS A 370 2.45 -23.32 20.93
N ARG A 371 3.03 -24.21 20.13
CA ARG A 371 4.48 -24.37 19.98
C ARG A 371 5.17 -23.10 19.51
N LEU A 372 4.59 -22.39 18.53
CA LEU A 372 5.10 -21.09 18.08
C LEU A 372 5.08 -20.06 19.20
N ARG A 373 3.94 -19.92 19.89
CA ARG A 373 3.79 -18.98 21.02
C ARG A 373 4.73 -19.30 22.19
N ASP A 374 4.87 -20.57 22.54
CA ASP A 374 5.74 -21.05 23.63
C ASP A 374 7.22 -20.78 23.33
N LYS A 375 7.62 -20.70 22.06
CA LYS A 375 8.98 -20.31 21.64
C LYS A 375 9.17 -18.79 21.53
N LEU A 376 8.16 -18.06 21.09
CA LEU A 376 8.23 -16.62 20.88
C LEU A 376 8.19 -15.83 22.21
N ALA A 377 7.33 -16.22 23.14
CA ALA A 377 7.12 -15.47 24.39
C ALA A 377 8.40 -15.30 25.26
N PRO A 378 9.28 -16.32 25.42
CA PRO A 378 10.55 -16.14 26.13
C PRO A 378 11.49 -15.16 25.44
N LEU A 379 11.52 -15.17 24.10
CA LEU A 379 12.34 -14.26 23.30
C LEU A 379 11.85 -12.82 23.42
N GLU A 380 10.54 -12.59 23.28
CA GLU A 380 9.91 -11.29 23.51
C GLU A 380 10.18 -10.79 24.92
N ALA A 381 9.97 -11.60 25.95
CA ALA A 381 10.23 -11.22 27.34
C ALA A 381 11.68 -10.77 27.56
N ARG A 382 12.65 -11.45 26.91
CA ARG A 382 14.06 -11.08 26.96
C ARG A 382 14.30 -9.71 26.33
N LEU A 383 13.74 -9.48 25.14
CA LEU A 383 13.86 -8.20 24.43
C LEU A 383 13.13 -7.06 25.16
N HIS A 384 11.98 -7.33 25.78
CA HIS A 384 11.29 -6.36 26.64
C HIS A 384 12.17 -5.90 27.79
N ASN A 385 12.90 -6.80 28.44
CA ASN A 385 13.80 -6.43 29.54
C ASN A 385 14.92 -5.50 29.05
N TYR A 386 15.54 -5.82 27.92
CA TYR A 386 16.57 -4.95 27.33
C TYR A 386 16.00 -3.61 26.87
N LEU A 387 14.80 -3.59 26.28
CA LEU A 387 14.19 -2.35 25.86
C LEU A 387 13.77 -1.49 27.05
N ALA A 388 13.17 -2.07 28.08
CA ALA A 388 12.74 -1.38 29.30
C ALA A 388 13.94 -0.76 30.07
N SER A 389 15.11 -1.40 30.05
CA SER A 389 16.32 -0.83 30.67
C SER A 389 16.74 0.49 30.03
N THR A 390 16.48 0.69 28.72
CA THR A 390 16.70 1.98 28.03
C THR A 390 15.74 3.08 28.49
N TYR A 391 14.64 2.72 29.15
CA TYR A 391 13.73 3.63 29.84
C TYR A 391 14.15 3.90 31.30
N GLY A 392 15.22 3.26 31.77
CA GLY A 392 15.67 3.29 33.17
C GLY A 392 14.88 2.34 34.07
N ILE A 393 14.20 1.34 33.51
CA ILE A 393 13.32 0.41 34.23
C ILE A 393 13.97 -0.96 34.26
N ASN A 394 14.43 -1.39 35.44
CA ASN A 394 15.22 -2.62 35.59
C ASN A 394 14.58 -3.64 36.55
N ASP A 395 13.58 -3.25 37.35
CA ASP A 395 12.89 -4.15 38.27
C ASP A 395 11.69 -4.84 37.59
N GLN A 396 11.39 -6.08 38.00
CA GLN A 396 10.34 -6.89 37.37
C GLN A 396 8.96 -6.25 37.41
N ASN A 397 8.61 -5.55 38.50
CA ASN A 397 7.31 -4.90 38.64
C ASN A 397 7.21 -3.68 37.72
N GLY A 398 8.29 -2.89 37.63
CA GLY A 398 8.45 -1.79 36.70
C GLY A 398 8.32 -2.25 35.25
N ILE A 399 9.01 -3.33 34.86
CA ILE A 399 8.96 -3.89 33.50
C ILE A 399 7.53 -4.33 33.17
N LYS A 400 6.83 -5.03 34.07
CA LYS A 400 5.44 -5.44 33.84
C LYS A 400 4.51 -4.26 33.59
N LYS A 401 4.63 -3.19 34.38
CA LYS A 401 3.85 -1.95 34.18
C LYS A 401 4.23 -1.22 32.89
N TRP A 402 5.50 -1.25 32.52
CA TRP A 402 5.99 -0.66 31.29
C TRP A 402 5.45 -1.38 30.06
N ILE A 403 5.48 -2.72 30.04
CA ILE A 403 4.88 -3.55 28.97
C ILE A 403 3.39 -3.21 28.82
N GLN A 404 2.65 -3.16 29.93
CA GLN A 404 1.21 -2.84 29.92
C GLN A 404 0.88 -1.45 29.37
N SER A 405 1.72 -0.46 29.63
CA SER A 405 1.49 0.93 29.19
C SER A 405 2.01 1.22 27.80
N HIS A 406 3.11 0.59 27.38
CA HIS A 406 3.78 0.91 26.12
C HIS A 406 3.46 -0.09 25.00
N ASN A 407 2.94 -1.28 25.33
CA ASN A 407 2.62 -2.37 24.41
C ASN A 407 3.71 -2.62 23.34
N PRO A 408 4.97 -2.90 23.74
CA PRO A 408 6.09 -3.01 22.82
C PRO A 408 5.89 -4.09 21.74
N PHE A 409 6.32 -3.79 20.51
CA PHE A 409 6.26 -4.69 19.36
C PHE A 409 7.62 -4.81 18.66
N HIS A 410 8.25 -5.98 18.76
CA HIS A 410 9.61 -6.22 18.25
C HIS A 410 9.61 -6.69 16.79
N TRP A 411 9.37 -5.78 15.85
CA TRP A 411 9.25 -6.03 14.40
C TRP A 411 10.21 -7.08 13.83
N PHE A 412 11.50 -7.03 14.17
CA PHE A 412 12.52 -7.92 13.60
C PHE A 412 12.37 -9.41 13.98
N ILE A 413 11.67 -9.73 15.08
CA ILE A 413 11.33 -11.12 15.42
C ILE A 413 9.89 -11.46 15.04
N GLU A 414 8.99 -10.48 15.10
CA GLU A 414 7.56 -10.67 14.85
C GLU A 414 7.28 -10.92 13.37
N PHE A 415 8.06 -10.30 12.50
CA PHE A 415 8.04 -10.48 11.05
C PHE A 415 9.42 -10.89 10.53
N TYR A 416 10.11 -11.80 11.24
CA TYR A 416 11.52 -12.12 10.99
C TYR A 416 11.86 -12.37 9.52
N GLU A 417 11.13 -13.24 8.82
CA GLU A 417 11.43 -13.57 7.42
C GLU A 417 11.37 -12.33 6.50
N ILE A 418 10.43 -11.43 6.74
CA ILE A 418 10.26 -10.21 5.96
C ILE A 418 11.40 -9.24 6.27
N MET A 419 11.72 -9.10 7.56
CA MET A 419 12.76 -8.21 8.06
C MET A 419 14.16 -8.66 7.64
N ASP A 420 14.43 -9.97 7.65
CA ASP A 420 15.66 -10.61 7.16
C ASP A 420 15.84 -10.40 5.64
N LYS A 421 14.74 -10.40 4.88
CA LYS A 421 14.73 -10.05 3.45
C LYS A 421 14.81 -8.54 3.17
N GLY A 422 15.07 -7.74 4.20
CA GLY A 422 15.27 -6.29 4.11
C GLY A 422 14.02 -5.45 4.33
N GLY A 423 12.88 -6.05 4.66
CA GLY A 423 11.64 -5.36 5.02
C GLY A 423 10.47 -5.57 4.06
N PHE A 424 9.36 -4.90 4.38
CA PHE A 424 8.11 -4.95 3.63
C PHE A 424 8.26 -4.35 2.24
N ASN A 425 7.54 -4.92 1.28
CA ASN A 425 7.55 -4.48 -0.11
C ASN A 425 6.72 -3.20 -0.28
N VAL A 426 5.56 -3.17 0.39
CA VAL A 426 4.62 -2.06 0.34
C VAL A 426 4.17 -1.73 1.76
N ILE A 427 4.19 -0.45 2.13
CA ILE A 427 3.58 0.06 3.35
C ILE A 427 2.47 1.03 2.95
N ILE A 428 1.24 0.79 3.39
CA ILE A 428 0.10 1.67 3.16
C ILE A 428 -0.64 1.93 4.47
N GLY A 429 -1.21 3.12 4.67
CA GLY A 429 -1.98 3.33 5.89
C GLY A 429 -2.44 4.76 6.15
N ASN A 430 -3.11 4.92 7.29
CA ASN A 430 -3.50 6.21 7.86
C ASN A 430 -2.90 6.33 9.28
N PRO A 431 -1.66 6.81 9.43
CA PRO A 431 -1.03 6.97 10.73
C PRO A 431 -1.84 7.89 11.66
N PRO A 432 -1.76 7.75 13.00
CA PRO A 432 -2.56 8.53 13.94
C PRO A 432 -2.16 10.02 13.97
N TYR A 433 -3.16 10.91 14.03
CA TYR A 433 -2.93 12.37 14.05
C TYR A 433 -3.03 12.93 15.48
N VAL A 434 -2.12 12.49 16.34
CA VAL A 434 -2.12 12.81 17.77
C VAL A 434 -0.87 13.60 18.11
N GLU A 435 -1.03 14.71 18.85
CA GLU A 435 0.10 15.49 19.35
C GLU A 435 0.77 14.73 20.50
N LEU A 436 2.11 14.74 20.54
CA LEU A 436 2.88 14.04 21.58
C LEU A 436 2.55 14.54 23.00
N SER A 437 2.05 15.78 23.12
CA SER A 437 1.56 16.33 24.38
C SER A 437 0.37 15.57 24.95
N ASP A 438 -0.47 15.00 24.09
CA ASP A 438 -1.71 14.31 24.48
C ASP A 438 -1.41 12.90 25.05
N LEU A 439 -0.24 12.36 24.72
CA LEU A 439 0.26 11.10 25.30
C LEU A 439 0.90 11.27 26.68
N LYS A 440 1.10 12.52 27.13
CA LYS A 440 1.80 12.78 28.39
C LYS A 440 1.09 12.12 29.57
N GLY A 441 1.80 11.25 30.28
CA GLY A 441 1.27 10.50 31.42
C GLY A 441 0.68 9.14 31.06
N GLN A 442 0.54 8.80 29.77
CA GLN A 442 0.12 7.48 29.31
C GLN A 442 1.34 6.57 29.10
N TYR A 443 2.21 6.93 28.16
CA TYR A 443 3.48 6.27 27.89
C TYR A 443 4.45 7.25 27.22
N SER A 444 5.72 6.86 27.12
CA SER A 444 6.76 7.70 26.50
C SER A 444 7.34 7.04 25.27
N ILE A 445 7.66 7.85 24.26
CA ILE A 445 8.33 7.42 23.03
C ILE A 445 9.74 8.02 23.03
N ARG A 446 10.75 7.21 22.72
CA ARG A 446 12.17 7.60 22.73
C ARG A 446 12.86 7.19 21.43
N ASN A 447 14.05 7.74 21.19
CA ASN A 447 14.97 7.34 20.11
C ASN A 447 14.46 7.59 18.69
N PHE A 448 13.72 8.68 18.48
CA PHE A 448 13.31 9.17 17.17
C PHE A 448 13.96 10.53 16.86
N ARG A 449 14.43 10.70 15.63
CA ARG A 449 14.99 11.96 15.13
C ARG A 449 13.89 13.02 15.00
N LEU A 450 12.66 12.59 14.72
CA LEU A 450 11.52 13.46 14.46
C LEU A 450 10.69 13.81 15.70
N LEU A 451 11.18 13.55 16.93
CA LEU A 451 10.47 13.92 18.17
C LEU A 451 10.09 15.40 18.21
N ALA A 452 10.94 16.28 17.68
CA ALA A 452 10.72 17.73 17.68
C ALA A 452 9.50 18.16 16.83
N THR A 453 9.01 17.31 15.93
CA THR A 453 7.82 17.59 15.12
C THR A 453 6.52 17.61 15.95
N GLY A 454 6.52 16.94 17.11
CA GLY A 454 5.43 16.98 18.06
C GLY A 454 4.20 16.15 17.69
N ASN A 455 4.22 15.33 16.62
CA ASN A 455 3.05 14.55 16.21
C ASN A 455 3.40 13.09 15.85
N LEU A 456 2.50 12.15 16.18
CA LEU A 456 2.72 10.72 15.96
C LEU A 456 2.89 10.31 14.52
N TYR A 457 2.15 10.89 13.56
CA TYR A 457 2.28 10.50 12.15
C TYR A 457 3.72 10.71 11.63
N ALA A 458 4.43 11.70 12.16
CA ALA A 458 5.83 11.95 11.81
C ALA A 458 6.75 10.82 12.29
N LEU A 459 6.54 10.37 13.53
CA LEU A 459 7.29 9.25 14.10
C LEU A 459 6.95 7.94 13.39
N CYS A 460 5.70 7.76 12.97
CA CYS A 460 5.27 6.64 12.14
C CYS A 460 6.02 6.62 10.82
N ILE A 461 6.11 7.74 10.09
CA ILE A 461 6.87 7.81 8.84
C ILE A 461 8.36 7.49 9.05
N GLU A 462 8.98 7.99 10.13
CA GLU A 462 10.36 7.60 10.50
C GLU A 462 10.46 6.11 10.80
N ARG A 463 9.49 5.54 11.50
CA ARG A 463 9.45 4.11 11.81
C ARG A 463 9.32 3.26 10.55
N PHE A 464 8.46 3.65 9.61
CA PHE A 464 8.21 2.92 8.36
C PHE A 464 9.48 2.80 7.51
N SER A 465 10.33 3.83 7.51
CA SER A 465 11.61 3.78 6.80
C SER A 465 12.57 2.71 7.34
N MET A 466 12.36 2.21 8.55
CA MET A 466 13.23 1.23 9.19
C MET A 466 12.89 -0.20 8.78
N PHE A 467 11.67 -0.46 8.29
CA PHE A 467 11.21 -1.78 7.90
C PHE A 467 10.57 -1.84 6.52
N ILE A 468 10.69 -0.78 5.72
CA ILE A 468 10.47 -0.85 4.28
C ILE A 468 11.77 -1.28 3.59
N ARG A 469 11.65 -2.16 2.60
CA ARG A 469 12.82 -2.55 1.80
C ARG A 469 13.25 -1.44 0.85
N VAL A 470 14.51 -1.48 0.43
CA VAL A 470 15.00 -0.67 -0.69
C VAL A 470 14.16 -0.96 -1.94
N ALA A 471 13.77 0.10 -2.65
CA ALA A 471 12.82 0.10 -3.77
C ALA A 471 11.38 -0.28 -3.40
N GLY A 472 11.06 -0.48 -2.12
CA GLY A 472 9.69 -0.66 -1.64
C GLY A 472 8.85 0.62 -1.82
N ARG A 473 7.53 0.49 -1.80
CA ARG A 473 6.59 1.61 -2.00
C ARG A 473 5.86 1.95 -0.69
N CYS A 474 5.77 3.23 -0.36
CA CYS A 474 5.12 3.73 0.84
C CYS A 474 4.00 4.70 0.45
N GLY A 475 2.80 4.52 1.00
CA GLY A 475 1.64 5.34 0.69
C GLY A 475 0.82 5.67 1.93
N VAL A 476 0.79 6.93 2.35
CA VAL A 476 0.08 7.33 3.58
C VAL A 476 -0.70 8.62 3.40
N ILE A 477 -1.80 8.74 4.13
CA ILE A 477 -2.54 10.00 4.24
C ILE A 477 -2.25 10.66 5.59
N VAL A 478 -1.84 11.93 5.57
CA VAL A 478 -1.45 12.71 6.76
C VAL A 478 -1.96 14.15 6.67
N PRO A 479 -1.95 14.93 7.77
CA PRO A 479 -2.30 16.34 7.74
C PRO A 479 -1.35 17.15 6.85
N ILE A 480 -1.89 18.15 6.14
CA ILE A 480 -1.08 19.02 5.26
C ILE A 480 0.02 19.80 6.00
N SER A 481 -0.06 19.90 7.33
CA SER A 481 0.98 20.52 8.16
C SER A 481 2.36 19.93 7.88
N PHE A 482 2.43 18.65 7.48
CA PHE A 482 3.62 17.97 6.98
C PHE A 482 4.46 18.84 6.02
N VAL A 483 3.82 19.52 5.07
CA VAL A 483 4.50 20.27 4.00
C VAL A 483 4.32 21.80 4.12
N SER A 484 3.59 22.27 5.12
CA SER A 484 3.13 23.67 5.19
C SER A 484 3.44 24.39 6.50
N THR A 485 4.19 23.77 7.42
CA THR A 485 4.55 24.39 8.71
C THR A 485 6.04 24.25 9.02
N PRO A 486 6.71 25.29 9.56
CA PRO A 486 8.13 25.21 9.92
C PRO A 486 8.47 24.08 10.90
N ARG A 487 7.55 23.79 11.85
CA ARG A 487 7.68 22.68 12.81
C ARG A 487 7.87 21.32 12.13
N MET A 488 7.30 21.14 10.93
CA MET A 488 7.35 19.89 10.17
C MET A 488 8.48 19.85 9.15
N PHE A 489 9.29 20.90 9.03
CA PHE A 489 10.44 20.91 8.11
C PHE A 489 11.41 19.72 8.31
N PRO A 490 11.74 19.28 9.55
CA PRO A 490 12.56 18.08 9.74
C PRO A 490 11.93 16.82 9.13
N LEU A 491 10.60 16.67 9.20
CA LEU A 491 9.90 15.54 8.59
C LEU A 491 9.91 15.65 7.06
N MET A 492 9.72 16.84 6.48
CA MET A 492 9.82 17.04 5.03
C MET A 492 11.21 16.68 4.50
N GLN A 493 12.27 17.18 5.16
CA GLN A 493 13.65 16.85 4.81
C GLN A 493 13.94 15.36 4.98
N PHE A 494 13.39 14.73 6.03
CA PHE A 494 13.51 13.28 6.21
C PHE A 494 12.82 12.52 5.07
N ALA A 495 11.59 12.88 4.71
CA ALA A 495 10.81 12.22 3.68
C ALA A 495 11.49 12.32 2.31
N THR A 496 11.96 13.50 1.90
CA THR A 496 12.66 13.69 0.62
C THR A 496 14.02 13.00 0.55
N ASN A 497 14.66 12.75 1.70
CA ASN A 497 15.92 11.99 1.76
C ASN A 497 15.73 10.47 1.85
N THR A 498 14.50 10.03 2.12
CA THR A 498 14.16 8.62 2.32
C THR A 498 13.44 8.05 1.10
N PHE A 499 12.58 8.86 0.50
CA PHE A 499 11.70 8.46 -0.59
C PHE A 499 11.94 9.30 -1.85
N SER A 500 12.19 8.63 -2.97
CA SER A 500 12.27 9.24 -4.30
C SER A 500 11.94 8.21 -5.40
N PRO A 501 11.04 8.51 -6.35
CA PRO A 501 10.27 9.75 -6.43
C PRO A 501 9.24 9.87 -5.29
N LEU A 502 8.93 11.10 -4.88
CA LEU A 502 7.97 11.45 -3.85
C LEU A 502 6.80 12.24 -4.45
N TYR A 503 5.61 11.68 -4.39
CA TYR A 503 4.37 12.31 -4.86
C TYR A 503 3.54 12.82 -3.68
N LEU A 504 3.07 14.06 -3.80
CA LEU A 504 2.29 14.73 -2.77
C LEU A 504 0.98 15.26 -3.37
N SER A 505 -0.15 14.75 -2.87
CA SER A 505 -1.49 15.18 -3.31
C SER A 505 -2.18 15.94 -2.21
N HIS A 506 -2.41 17.24 -2.40
CA HIS A 506 -2.90 18.14 -1.35
C HIS A 506 -4.39 18.43 -1.48
N PHE A 507 -5.14 18.35 -0.38
CA PHE A 507 -6.60 18.50 -0.39
C PHE A 507 -7.10 19.48 0.66
N ALA A 508 -7.94 20.41 0.23
CA ALA A 508 -8.68 21.30 1.12
C ALA A 508 -9.83 20.56 1.80
N VAL A 509 -10.11 20.94 3.05
CA VAL A 509 -11.28 20.50 3.83
C VAL A 509 -12.58 21.23 3.46
N ARG A 510 -12.48 22.34 2.70
CA ARG A 510 -13.62 23.14 2.29
C ARG A 510 -13.48 23.53 0.82
N PRO A 511 -14.54 23.39 0.00
CA PRO A 511 -15.91 23.05 0.39
C PRO A 511 -16.23 21.54 0.58
N GLY A 512 -15.43 20.61 0.04
CA GLY A 512 -15.58 19.16 0.22
C GLY A 512 -14.62 18.57 1.26
N LYS A 513 -14.97 17.43 1.86
CA LYS A 513 -14.18 16.80 2.94
C LYS A 513 -13.77 15.38 2.57
N LEU A 514 -12.49 15.06 2.70
CA LEU A 514 -12.02 13.67 2.53
C LEU A 514 -12.52 12.78 3.67
N PHE A 515 -12.33 13.20 4.91
CA PHE A 515 -12.83 12.50 6.10
C PHE A 515 -14.17 13.06 6.58
N LEU A 516 -15.12 12.17 6.87
CA LEU A 516 -16.39 12.56 7.46
C LEU A 516 -16.21 12.76 8.97
N GLY A 517 -16.74 13.87 9.48
CA GLY A 517 -16.73 14.18 10.93
C GLY A 517 -15.48 14.92 11.42
N VAL A 518 -14.53 15.24 10.54
CA VAL A 518 -13.25 15.87 10.91
C VAL A 518 -12.94 17.01 9.95
N ASP A 519 -12.58 18.17 10.50
CA ASP A 519 -12.19 19.32 9.71
C ASP A 519 -10.66 19.41 9.62
N MET A 520 -10.09 18.86 8.55
CA MET A 520 -8.64 18.89 8.36
C MET A 520 -8.24 18.88 6.88
N ASN A 521 -7.26 19.72 6.57
CA ASN A 521 -6.57 19.69 5.30
C ASN A 521 -5.58 18.55 5.30
N LEU A 522 -5.61 17.75 4.24
CA LEU A 522 -4.87 16.49 4.17
C LEU A 522 -3.94 16.48 2.98
N THR A 523 -2.92 15.65 3.06
CA THR A 523 -2.04 15.33 1.96
C THR A 523 -1.83 13.83 1.91
N ILE A 524 -1.86 13.27 0.70
CA ILE A 524 -1.42 11.90 0.46
C ILE A 524 0.06 11.97 0.06
N LEU A 525 0.87 11.13 0.68
CA LEU A 525 2.27 10.90 0.37
C LEU A 525 2.38 9.54 -0.29
N LEU A 526 2.92 9.49 -1.51
CA LEU A 526 3.35 8.24 -2.16
C LEU A 526 4.85 8.34 -2.43
N GLY A 527 5.63 7.35 -2.03
CA GLY A 527 7.08 7.41 -2.13
C GLY A 527 7.71 6.05 -2.39
N GLN A 528 8.81 6.03 -3.14
CA GLN A 528 9.64 4.83 -3.28
C GLN A 528 10.85 4.92 -2.34
N ALA A 529 11.05 3.92 -1.49
CA ALA A 529 12.19 3.88 -0.57
C ALA A 529 13.50 3.75 -1.34
N THR A 530 14.48 4.55 -0.98
CA THR A 530 15.77 4.66 -1.67
C THR A 530 16.93 4.50 -0.71
N LEU A 531 18.11 4.23 -1.27
CA LEU A 531 19.36 4.37 -0.53
C LEU A 531 19.70 5.86 -0.36
N ALA A 532 20.57 6.16 0.61
CA ALA A 532 21.08 7.51 0.81
C ALA A 532 21.79 8.04 -0.46
N ASN A 533 21.81 9.37 -0.62
CA ASN A 533 22.49 10.09 -1.71
C ASN A 533 21.94 9.83 -3.12
N HIS A 534 20.61 9.78 -3.26
CA HIS A 534 19.93 9.76 -4.56
C HIS A 534 19.52 11.17 -5.02
N GLU A 535 19.17 11.32 -6.29
CA GLU A 535 18.56 12.55 -6.81
C GLU A 535 17.13 12.67 -6.27
N GLN A 536 16.85 13.74 -5.53
CA GLN A 536 15.53 14.00 -4.98
C GLN A 536 14.57 14.38 -6.10
N GLU A 537 13.57 13.54 -6.33
CA GLU A 537 12.52 13.80 -7.31
C GLU A 537 11.20 13.97 -6.57
N ILE A 538 10.66 15.19 -6.60
CA ILE A 538 9.42 15.54 -5.89
C ILE A 538 8.38 15.98 -6.92
N TRP A 539 7.18 15.44 -6.79
CA TRP A 539 6.02 15.77 -7.59
C TRP A 539 4.88 16.19 -6.68
N SER A 540 4.24 17.31 -6.96
CA SER A 540 3.12 17.78 -6.16
C SER A 540 1.93 18.14 -7.03
N THR A 541 0.72 17.86 -6.55
CA THR A 541 -0.48 18.45 -7.12
C THR A 541 -0.56 19.92 -6.74
N ARG A 542 -1.45 20.66 -7.41
CA ARG A 542 -1.97 21.91 -6.84
C ARG A 542 -2.66 21.64 -5.49
N TYR A 543 -2.91 22.69 -4.72
CA TYR A 543 -3.81 22.58 -3.58
C TYR A 543 -5.25 22.39 -4.07
N ASN A 544 -5.76 21.15 -3.99
CA ASN A 544 -7.05 20.81 -4.57
C ASN A 544 -8.18 21.34 -3.68
N ARG A 545 -8.87 22.37 -4.16
CA ARG A 545 -10.11 22.89 -3.58
C ARG A 545 -11.28 22.38 -4.42
N TRP A 546 -12.15 21.60 -3.81
CA TRP A 546 -13.14 20.77 -4.52
C TRP A 546 -14.46 20.72 -3.75
N GLN A 547 -15.57 20.46 -4.44
CA GLN A 547 -16.90 20.31 -3.84
C GLN A 547 -17.22 18.82 -3.63
N GLU A 548 -18.01 18.48 -2.61
CA GLU A 548 -18.37 17.08 -2.31
C GLU A 548 -19.01 16.35 -3.51
N LYS A 549 -19.77 17.09 -4.35
CA LYS A 549 -20.37 16.55 -5.59
C LYS A 549 -19.34 16.04 -6.60
N SER A 550 -18.11 16.51 -6.54
CA SER A 550 -17.01 16.13 -7.43
C SER A 550 -16.12 15.03 -6.83
N ARG A 551 -16.48 14.46 -5.66
CA ARG A 551 -15.68 13.43 -5.00
C ARG A 551 -15.40 12.23 -5.91
N CYS A 552 -16.41 11.80 -6.67
CA CYS A 552 -16.33 10.65 -7.57
C CYS A 552 -15.25 10.80 -8.66
N VAL A 553 -14.83 12.01 -9.00
CA VAL A 553 -13.83 12.27 -10.04
C VAL A 553 -12.53 12.88 -9.47
N LEU A 554 -12.45 13.04 -8.14
CA LEU A 554 -11.40 13.82 -7.49
C LEU A 554 -9.99 13.25 -7.72
N PHE A 555 -9.83 11.94 -7.52
CA PHE A 555 -8.53 11.28 -7.66
C PHE A 555 -8.15 11.04 -9.13
N GLU A 556 -9.15 10.81 -9.99
CA GLU A 556 -8.98 10.51 -11.42
C GLU A 556 -8.59 11.74 -12.24
N THR A 557 -8.80 12.94 -11.69
CA THR A 557 -8.47 14.23 -12.35
C THR A 557 -7.25 14.93 -11.74
N LEU A 558 -6.49 14.25 -10.87
CA LEU A 558 -5.27 14.80 -10.30
C LEU A 558 -4.21 15.06 -11.38
N THR A 559 -3.46 16.13 -11.19
CA THR A 559 -2.33 16.51 -12.05
C THR A 559 -1.12 16.80 -11.19
N TYR A 560 0.00 16.18 -11.52
CA TYR A 560 1.28 16.41 -10.85
C TYR A 560 2.17 17.35 -11.64
N ALA A 561 2.94 18.16 -10.93
CA ALA A 561 4.03 18.95 -11.47
C ALA A 561 5.30 18.67 -10.66
N LYS A 562 6.44 18.64 -11.35
CA LYS A 562 7.75 18.50 -10.70
C LYS A 562 7.98 19.72 -9.82
N THR A 563 8.43 19.49 -8.60
CA THR A 563 8.70 20.51 -7.59
C THR A 563 10.06 20.25 -6.94
N ALA A 564 10.52 21.20 -6.14
CA ALA A 564 11.78 21.11 -5.41
C ALA A 564 11.58 21.58 -3.98
N LEU A 565 12.33 20.99 -3.05
CA LEU A 565 12.39 21.47 -1.68
C LEU A 565 13.11 22.83 -1.67
N CYS A 566 12.47 23.87 -1.13
CA CYS A 566 13.13 25.15 -0.94
C CYS A 566 14.12 25.03 0.23
N ALA A 567 15.41 25.00 -0.07
CA ALA A 567 16.48 24.89 0.92
C ALA A 567 16.64 26.15 1.80
N ASP A 568 16.03 27.27 1.40
CA ASP A 568 16.18 28.60 2.01
C ASP A 568 15.01 28.98 2.96
N LEU A 569 14.38 28.01 3.61
CA LEU A 569 13.45 28.27 4.73
C LEU A 569 14.27 28.39 6.03
N LYS A 570 15.06 29.46 6.16
CA LYS A 570 15.69 29.86 7.43
C LYS A 570 14.75 30.69 8.29
#